data_AF-B7TW20-F1
#
_entry.id   AF-B7TW20-F1
#
_cell.length_a   1.000
_cell.length_b   1.000
_cell.length_c   1.000
_cell.angle_alpha   90.00
_cell.angle_beta   90.00
_cell.angle_gamma   90.00
#
_symmetry.space_group_name_H-M   'P 1'
#
loop_
_entity.id
_entity.type
_entity.pdbx_description
1 polymer ?
#
loop_
_entity_poly.entity_id
_entity_poly.type
_entity_poly.pdbx_seq_one_letter_code
_entity_poly.pdbx_strand_id
1 'polypeptide(L)'
;NPHLFNYMQQYFHTKTGGRDWISCQLEKSFRSTPEVLMLVDRIFNNFRAEISFVDNEIKHVPHRENDQGYIEIWPALPKCKEEEQQALQIPLICKEGYTIADRLLAQAIAHKIHNWLNEGRILVAKDRHIEPRDIMVLVRQRNVLVDYIISELKKAN
;
A
#
# COMPACT_ATOMS: atom_id res chain seq x y z
N ASN A 1 -1.74 18.62 7.68
CA ASN A 1 -0.89 18.55 8.87
C ASN A 1 -1.79 18.17 10.06
N PRO A 2 -1.61 16.99 10.65
CA PRO A 2 -2.47 16.48 11.73
C PRO A 2 -2.53 17.41 12.97
N HIS A 3 -1.43 18.07 13.33
CA HIS A 3 -1.40 18.99 14.47
C HIS A 3 -2.29 20.23 14.28
N LEU A 4 -2.32 20.78 13.06
CA LEU A 4 -3.19 21.92 12.74
C LEU A 4 -4.67 21.53 12.83
N PHE A 5 -5.02 20.30 12.47
CA PHE A 5 -6.41 19.83 12.58
C PHE A 5 -6.90 19.80 14.02
N ASN A 6 -6.11 19.24 14.94
CA ASN A 6 -6.44 19.19 16.36
C ASN A 6 -6.49 20.60 16.98
N TYR A 7 -5.54 21.47 16.63
CA TYR A 7 -5.56 22.87 17.05
C TYR A 7 -6.85 23.59 16.63
N MET A 8 -7.27 23.41 15.36
CA MET A 8 -8.52 24.01 14.88
C MET A 8 -9.76 23.42 15.58
N GLN A 9 -9.75 22.12 15.89
CA GLN A 9 -10.83 21.49 16.65
C GLN A 9 -10.98 22.14 18.04
N GLN A 10 -9.87 22.31 18.77
CA GLN A 10 -9.84 22.98 20.08
C GLN A 10 -10.23 24.45 20.00
N TYR A 11 -9.74 25.16 18.96
CA TYR A 11 -10.10 26.55 18.70
C TYR A 11 -11.62 26.71 18.54
N PHE A 12 -12.24 25.91 17.67
CA PHE A 12 -13.68 25.99 17.43
C PHE A 12 -14.49 25.53 18.65
N HIS A 13 -14.05 24.49 19.36
CA HIS A 13 -14.67 24.06 20.62
C HIS A 13 -14.66 25.17 21.67
N THR A 14 -13.59 25.96 21.76
CA THR A 14 -13.54 27.11 22.69
C THR A 14 -14.49 28.23 22.24
N LYS A 15 -14.65 28.42 20.93
CA LYS A 15 -15.53 29.45 20.34
C LYS A 15 -17.01 29.10 20.39
N THR A 16 -17.41 27.85 20.62
CA THR A 16 -18.84 27.48 20.75
C THR A 16 -19.49 27.98 22.04
N GLY A 17 -18.71 28.46 23.02
CA GLY A 17 -19.24 29.19 24.17
C GLY A 17 -20.25 28.41 25.01
N GLY A 18 -20.08 27.08 25.11
CA GLY A 18 -20.96 26.21 25.90
C GLY A 18 -22.18 25.66 25.14
N ARG A 19 -22.29 25.86 23.82
CA ARG A 19 -23.26 25.14 22.98
C ARG A 19 -22.81 23.69 22.77
N ASP A 20 -23.78 22.80 22.58
CA ASP A 20 -23.52 21.37 22.31
C ASP A 20 -22.58 21.20 21.11
N TRP A 21 -21.42 20.61 21.38
CA TRP A 21 -20.43 20.26 20.37
C TRP A 21 -20.73 18.84 19.87
N ILE A 22 -21.08 18.71 18.60
CA ILE A 22 -21.30 17.41 17.96
C ILE A 22 -20.05 17.05 17.15
N SER A 23 -19.32 16.04 17.61
CA SER A 23 -18.23 15.44 16.84
C SER A 23 -18.80 14.26 16.04
N CYS A 24 -18.83 14.39 14.71
CA CYS A 24 -19.22 13.29 13.82
C CYS A 24 -17.99 12.66 13.16
N GLN A 25 -17.90 11.34 13.23
CA GLN A 25 -16.91 10.56 12.50
C GLN A 25 -17.45 10.27 11.09
N LEU A 26 -16.65 10.58 10.06
CA LEU A 26 -16.99 10.25 8.67
C LEU A 26 -16.52 8.83 8.38
N GLU A 27 -17.35 7.85 8.69
CA GLU A 27 -17.02 6.44 8.49
C GLU A 27 -17.18 6.00 7.03
N LYS A 28 -18.03 6.67 6.26
CA LYS A 28 -18.37 6.24 4.89
C LYS A 28 -17.23 6.51 3.90
N SER A 29 -16.71 5.45 3.30
CA SER A 29 -15.68 5.50 2.26
C SER A 29 -16.27 5.29 0.86
N PHE A 30 -16.01 6.25 -0.04
CA PHE A 30 -16.51 6.22 -1.41
C PHE A 30 -15.50 5.66 -2.43
N ARG A 31 -14.25 5.44 -2.01
CA ARG A 31 -13.13 5.22 -2.93
C ARG A 31 -12.69 3.77 -3.07
N SER A 32 -12.87 2.96 -2.04
CA SER A 32 -12.30 1.61 -1.95
C SER A 32 -13.36 0.54 -1.78
N THR A 33 -13.02 -0.70 -2.15
CA THR A 33 -13.87 -1.89 -1.97
C THR A 33 -13.85 -2.36 -0.51
N PRO A 34 -14.84 -3.18 -0.09
CA PRO A 34 -14.93 -3.69 1.27
C PRO A 34 -13.66 -4.42 1.75
N GLU A 35 -13.01 -5.21 0.89
CA GLU A 35 -11.84 -6.02 1.26
C GLU A 35 -10.65 -5.15 1.64
N VAL A 36 -10.40 -4.08 0.87
CA VAL A 36 -9.32 -3.12 1.15
C VAL A 36 -9.57 -2.40 2.47
N LEU A 37 -10.81 -1.95 2.70
CA LEU A 37 -11.18 -1.25 3.93
C LEU A 37 -11.06 -2.17 5.16
N MET A 38 -11.52 -3.41 5.05
CA MET A 38 -11.42 -4.39 6.12
C MET A 38 -9.96 -4.69 6.50
N LEU A 39 -9.06 -4.82 5.51
CA LEU A 39 -7.63 -5.03 5.80
C LEU A 39 -7.03 -3.81 6.51
N VAL A 40 -7.29 -2.61 6.00
CA VAL A 40 -6.81 -1.36 6.59
C VAL A 40 -7.29 -1.24 8.04
N ASP A 41 -8.59 -1.44 8.27
CA ASP A 41 -9.17 -1.40 9.61
C ASP A 41 -8.49 -2.43 10.53
N ARG A 42 -8.37 -3.69 10.08
CA ARG A 42 -7.75 -4.74 10.91
C ARG A 42 -6.29 -4.42 11.27
N ILE A 43 -5.50 -3.90 10.33
CA ILE A 43 -4.09 -3.55 10.60
C ILE A 43 -4.02 -2.39 11.57
N PHE A 44 -4.67 -1.27 11.23
CA PHE A 44 -4.48 -0.01 11.94
C PHE A 44 -5.20 0.06 13.29
N ASN A 45 -6.24 -0.76 13.51
CA ASN A 45 -6.83 -0.90 14.84
C ASN A 45 -5.84 -1.47 15.89
N ASN A 46 -4.74 -2.12 15.49
CA ASN A 46 -3.68 -2.54 16.42
C ASN A 46 -2.65 -1.44 16.72
N PHE A 47 -2.66 -0.34 15.96
CA PHE A 47 -1.69 0.76 16.05
C PHE A 47 -2.37 2.12 16.27
N ARG A 48 -3.60 2.14 16.80
CA ARG A 48 -4.44 3.35 16.91
C ARG A 48 -3.71 4.54 17.54
N ALA A 49 -2.99 4.29 18.64
CA ALA A 49 -2.23 5.29 19.37
C ALA A 49 -1.10 5.94 18.54
N GLU A 50 -0.60 5.28 17.51
CA GLU A 50 0.50 5.77 16.66
C GLU A 50 0.00 6.63 15.49
N ILE A 51 -1.25 6.45 15.08
CA ILE A 51 -1.79 7.04 13.85
C ILE A 51 -2.91 8.07 14.09
N SER A 52 -3.43 8.13 15.30
CA SER A 52 -4.53 9.04 15.68
C SER A 52 -4.22 9.74 16.99
N PHE A 53 -4.67 10.98 17.11
CA PHE A 53 -4.64 11.71 18.39
C PHE A 53 -5.72 11.24 19.37
N VAL A 54 -6.68 10.45 18.88
CA VAL A 54 -7.79 9.91 19.65
C VAL A 54 -7.80 8.40 19.44
N ASP A 55 -7.84 7.65 20.54
CA ASP A 55 -7.85 6.17 20.53
C ASP A 55 -9.26 5.60 20.23
N ASN A 56 -9.90 6.15 19.20
CA ASN A 56 -11.19 5.64 18.74
C ASN A 56 -10.98 4.44 17.83
N GLU A 57 -11.99 3.55 17.81
CA GLU A 57 -12.05 2.49 16.83
C GLU A 57 -12.07 3.05 15.40
N ILE A 58 -11.21 2.49 14.55
CA ILE A 58 -11.15 2.83 13.13
C ILE A 58 -12.09 1.87 12.41
N LYS A 59 -13.16 2.42 11.84
CA LYS A 59 -14.15 1.66 11.11
C LYS A 59 -14.56 2.41 9.85
N HIS A 60 -14.36 1.78 8.71
CA HIS A 60 -14.84 2.30 7.43
C HIS A 60 -16.09 1.55 6.97
N VAL A 61 -17.08 2.31 6.50
CA VAL A 61 -18.29 1.78 5.85
C VAL A 61 -18.13 1.95 4.33
N PRO A 62 -17.96 0.87 3.55
CA PRO A 62 -17.87 0.98 2.10
C PRO A 62 -19.16 1.53 1.52
N HIS A 63 -19.09 2.52 0.64
CA HIS A 63 -20.24 2.90 -0.19
C HIS A 63 -20.49 1.89 -1.31
N ARG A 64 -19.42 1.24 -1.78
CA ARG A 64 -19.40 0.30 -2.90
C ARG A 64 -19.53 -1.14 -2.38
N GLU A 65 -20.56 -1.42 -1.60
CA GLU A 65 -20.72 -2.68 -0.85
C GLU A 65 -20.73 -3.93 -1.74
N ASN A 66 -21.19 -3.78 -2.99
CA ASN A 66 -21.27 -4.87 -3.96
C ASN A 66 -20.06 -4.95 -4.91
N ASP A 67 -19.12 -4.00 -4.84
CA ASP A 67 -17.93 -4.04 -5.67
C ASP A 67 -16.96 -5.09 -5.12
N GLN A 68 -16.52 -6.00 -5.99
CA GLN A 68 -15.57 -7.03 -5.61
C GLN A 68 -14.13 -6.49 -5.67
N GLY A 69 -13.37 -6.77 -4.61
CA GLY A 69 -11.94 -6.59 -4.56
C GLY A 69 -11.24 -7.85 -4.07
N TYR A 70 -9.93 -7.90 -4.25
CA TYR A 70 -9.12 -8.94 -3.62
C TYR A 70 -7.77 -8.35 -3.23
N ILE A 71 -7.15 -8.99 -2.24
CA ILE A 71 -5.84 -8.61 -1.75
C ILE A 71 -4.95 -9.84 -1.86
N GLU A 72 -3.78 -9.65 -2.44
CA GLU A 72 -2.80 -10.69 -2.66
C GLU A 72 -1.53 -10.32 -1.88
N ILE A 73 -1.07 -11.23 -1.02
CA ILE A 73 0.21 -11.08 -0.31
C ILE A 73 1.18 -12.06 -0.96
N TRP A 74 2.26 -11.53 -1.53
CA TRP A 74 3.29 -12.36 -2.16
C TRP A 74 4.29 -12.85 -1.10
N PRO A 75 4.73 -14.12 -1.17
CA PRO A 75 5.76 -14.62 -0.28
C PRO A 75 7.06 -13.83 -0.48
N ALA A 76 7.80 -13.65 0.62
CA ALA A 76 9.11 -13.02 0.54
C ALA A 76 10.07 -13.87 -0.29
N LEU A 77 10.75 -13.24 -1.26
CA LEU A 77 11.79 -13.92 -2.03
C LEU A 77 12.99 -14.22 -1.11
N PRO A 78 13.63 -15.38 -1.26
CA PRO A 78 14.80 -15.74 -0.47
C PRO A 78 15.92 -14.74 -0.72
N LYS A 79 16.36 -14.07 0.35
CA LYS A 79 17.62 -13.33 0.35
C LYS A 79 18.73 -14.34 0.65
N CYS A 80 19.84 -14.32 -0.09
CA CYS A 80 21.03 -15.05 0.32
C CYS A 80 21.33 -14.68 1.78
N LYS A 81 21.31 -15.66 2.67
CA LYS A 81 21.78 -15.47 4.05
C LYS A 81 23.28 -15.19 3.96
N GLU A 82 23.73 -14.17 4.69
CA GLU A 82 25.13 -14.03 5.03
C GLU A 82 25.49 -15.27 5.85
N GLU A 83 26.17 -16.25 5.25
CA GLU A 83 26.97 -17.15 6.04
C GLU A 83 28.10 -16.29 6.61
N GLU A 84 28.17 -16.17 7.94
CA GLU A 84 29.33 -15.59 8.62
C GLU A 84 30.56 -16.43 8.25
N GLN A 85 31.21 -16.06 7.14
CA GLN A 85 32.47 -16.66 6.75
C GLN A 85 33.54 -16.14 7.71
N GLN A 86 34.05 -17.06 8.52
CA GLN A 86 35.21 -16.87 9.39
C GLN A 86 36.31 -16.10 8.65
N ALA A 87 36.84 -15.10 9.35
CA ALA A 87 37.83 -14.15 8.88
C ALA A 87 38.95 -14.81 8.06
N LEU A 88 38.95 -14.60 6.73
CA LEU A 88 40.14 -14.41 5.85
C LEU A 88 39.85 -14.49 4.34
N GLN A 89 38.68 -14.08 3.83
CA GLN A 89 38.50 -13.91 2.38
C GLN A 89 37.76 -12.61 2.03
N ILE A 90 38.19 -12.04 0.90
CA ILE A 90 37.89 -10.71 0.35
C ILE A 90 36.37 -10.43 0.36
N PRO A 91 35.90 -9.23 0.80
CA PRO A 91 34.47 -8.91 0.85
C PRO A 91 33.95 -8.59 -0.55
N LEU A 92 33.66 -9.62 -1.31
CA LEU A 92 32.87 -9.54 -2.53
C LEU A 92 31.71 -10.53 -2.35
N ILE A 93 30.51 -10.17 -2.82
CA ILE A 93 29.33 -11.06 -2.91
C ILE A 93 28.40 -11.07 -1.67
N CYS A 94 27.89 -9.90 -1.25
CA CYS A 94 26.61 -9.83 -0.52
C CYS A 94 25.60 -8.89 -1.19
N LYS A 95 26.06 -7.91 -1.97
CA LYS A 95 25.20 -7.05 -2.79
C LYS A 95 24.48 -7.82 -3.91
N GLU A 96 25.08 -8.91 -4.41
CA GLU A 96 24.51 -9.70 -5.50
C GLU A 96 23.18 -10.35 -5.12
N GLY A 97 23.06 -10.93 -3.91
CA GLY A 97 21.84 -11.59 -3.46
C GLY A 97 20.61 -10.66 -3.35
N TYR A 98 20.80 -9.46 -2.79
CA TYR A 98 19.75 -8.43 -2.76
C TYR A 98 19.38 -7.97 -4.16
N THR A 99 20.38 -7.78 -5.01
CA THR A 99 20.18 -7.35 -6.40
C THR A 99 19.42 -8.40 -7.22
N ILE A 100 19.68 -9.69 -6.98
CA ILE A 100 18.97 -10.82 -7.61
C ILE A 100 17.52 -10.86 -7.13
N ALA A 101 17.26 -10.74 -5.83
CA ALA A 101 15.91 -10.75 -5.27
C ALA A 101 15.07 -9.57 -5.79
N ASP A 102 15.63 -8.35 -5.83
CA ASP A 102 14.94 -7.17 -6.35
C ASP A 102 14.61 -7.32 -7.85
N ARG A 103 15.53 -7.90 -8.63
CA ARG A 103 15.30 -8.15 -10.05
C ARG A 103 14.26 -9.24 -10.30
N LEU A 104 14.27 -10.32 -9.52
CA LEU A 104 13.23 -11.36 -9.57
C LEU A 104 11.86 -10.80 -9.21
N LEU A 105 11.79 -9.93 -8.19
CA LEU A 105 10.54 -9.24 -7.83
C LEU A 105 10.05 -8.35 -8.98
N ALA A 106 10.94 -7.57 -9.59
CA ALA A 106 10.60 -6.74 -10.75
C ALA A 106 10.07 -7.57 -11.93
N GLN A 107 10.69 -8.72 -12.23
CA GLN A 107 10.22 -9.65 -13.26
C GLN A 107 8.84 -10.21 -12.93
N ALA A 108 8.60 -10.62 -11.68
CA ALA A 108 7.31 -11.14 -11.25
C ALA A 108 6.20 -10.10 -11.36
N ILE A 109 6.47 -8.85 -10.97
CA ILE A 109 5.54 -7.72 -11.12
C ILE A 109 5.24 -7.47 -12.59
N ALA A 110 6.27 -7.37 -13.44
CA ALA A 110 6.12 -7.09 -14.86
C ALA A 110 5.31 -8.20 -15.56
N HIS A 111 5.60 -9.46 -15.28
CA HIS A 111 4.87 -10.60 -15.85
C HIS A 111 3.39 -10.59 -15.40
N LYS A 112 3.10 -10.37 -14.11
CA LYS A 112 1.72 -10.29 -13.61
C LYS A 112 0.92 -9.19 -14.32
N ILE A 113 1.52 -8.00 -14.48
CA ILE A 113 0.89 -6.87 -15.16
C ILE A 113 0.67 -7.19 -16.65
N HIS A 114 1.67 -7.75 -17.32
CA HIS A 114 1.57 -8.17 -18.72
C HIS A 114 0.42 -9.16 -18.94
N ASN A 115 0.28 -10.16 -18.06
CA ASN A 115 -0.81 -11.13 -18.16
C ASN A 115 -2.17 -10.47 -17.99
N TRP A 116 -2.34 -9.56 -17.03
CA TRP A 116 -3.61 -8.84 -16.88
C TRP A 116 -4.01 -8.03 -18.10
N LEU A 117 -3.03 -7.39 -18.76
CA LEU A 117 -3.26 -6.60 -19.97
C LEU A 117 -3.56 -7.51 -21.17
N ASN A 118 -2.81 -8.59 -21.37
CA ASN A 118 -3.00 -9.51 -22.50
C ASN A 118 -4.26 -10.35 -22.40
N GLU A 119 -4.59 -10.84 -21.20
CA GLU A 119 -5.82 -11.62 -20.98
C GLU A 119 -7.08 -10.74 -21.07
N GLY A 120 -6.92 -9.42 -21.20
CA GLY A 120 -8.04 -8.50 -21.23
C GLY A 120 -8.83 -8.56 -19.93
N ARG A 121 -8.15 -8.57 -18.79
CA ARG A 121 -8.85 -8.60 -17.50
C ARG A 121 -9.82 -7.42 -17.39
N ILE A 122 -11.07 -7.70 -16.99
CA ILE A 122 -12.10 -6.67 -16.87
C ILE A 122 -11.97 -5.95 -15.53
N LEU A 123 -11.93 -4.62 -15.58
CA LEU A 123 -12.09 -3.74 -14.42
C LEU A 123 -13.59 -3.52 -14.18
N VAL A 124 -14.18 -4.35 -13.32
CA VAL A 124 -15.62 -4.36 -13.03
C VAL A 124 -16.17 -2.97 -12.70
N ALA A 125 -15.42 -2.17 -11.92
CA ALA A 125 -15.82 -0.82 -11.52
C ALA A 125 -15.99 0.19 -12.68
N LYS A 126 -15.42 -0.09 -13.86
CA LYS A 126 -15.52 0.78 -15.06
C LYS A 126 -16.11 0.05 -16.27
N ASP A 127 -16.49 -1.22 -16.13
CA ASP A 127 -16.98 -2.10 -17.19
C ASP A 127 -16.13 -2.05 -18.48
N ARG A 128 -14.82 -2.14 -18.33
CA ARG A 128 -13.87 -2.17 -19.45
C ARG A 128 -12.61 -2.96 -19.11
N HIS A 129 -11.83 -3.34 -20.11
CA HIS A 129 -10.51 -3.92 -19.89
C HIS A 129 -9.61 -3.00 -19.07
N ILE A 130 -8.76 -3.59 -18.23
CA ILE A 130 -7.71 -2.87 -17.50
C ILE A 130 -6.75 -2.24 -18.49
N GLU A 131 -6.39 -0.99 -18.24
CA GLU A 131 -5.39 -0.27 -19.02
C GLU A 131 -4.17 0.06 -18.14
N PRO A 132 -2.99 0.32 -18.71
CA PRO A 132 -1.80 0.68 -17.92
C PRO A 132 -2.02 1.84 -16.94
N ARG A 133 -2.89 2.80 -17.28
CA ARG A 133 -3.24 3.95 -16.41
C ARG A 133 -4.03 3.58 -15.16
N ASP A 134 -4.57 2.38 -15.06
CA ASP A 134 -5.28 1.89 -13.87
C ASP A 134 -4.35 1.21 -12.85
N ILE A 135 -3.06 1.05 -13.18
CA ILE A 135 -2.08 0.32 -12.36
C ILE A 135 -1.10 1.31 -11.74
N MET A 136 -0.96 1.29 -10.41
CA MET A 136 0.00 2.10 -9.67
C MET A 136 0.88 1.21 -8.79
N VAL A 137 2.20 1.34 -8.94
CA VAL A 137 3.18 0.62 -8.11
C VAL A 137 3.77 1.59 -7.09
N LEU A 138 3.46 1.36 -5.81
CA LEU A 138 3.97 2.16 -4.71
C LEU A 138 5.21 1.51 -4.10
N VAL A 139 6.29 2.27 -3.97
CA VAL A 139 7.54 1.85 -3.33
C VAL A 139 7.88 2.79 -2.18
N ARG A 140 8.52 2.25 -1.12
CA ARG A 140 8.90 3.04 0.06
C ARG A 140 9.95 4.10 -0.25
N GLN A 141 10.94 3.74 -1.07
CA GLN A 141 12.08 4.59 -1.44
C GLN A 141 12.43 4.34 -2.91
N ARG A 142 12.89 5.39 -3.59
CA ARG A 142 13.40 5.28 -4.96
C ARG A 142 14.82 4.71 -4.94
N ASN A 143 14.93 3.41 -5.06
CA ASN A 143 16.18 2.65 -5.12
C ASN A 143 16.27 1.85 -6.44
N VAL A 144 17.28 0.99 -6.55
CA VAL A 144 17.57 0.18 -7.76
C VAL A 144 16.39 -0.70 -8.18
N LEU A 145 15.53 -1.14 -7.24
CA LEU A 145 14.31 -1.89 -7.55
C LEU A 145 13.41 -1.13 -8.53
N VAL A 146 13.30 0.20 -8.41
CA VAL A 146 12.49 1.03 -9.32
C VAL A 146 13.04 0.96 -10.74
N ASP A 147 14.36 1.04 -10.89
CA ASP A 147 15.01 0.95 -12.19
C ASP A 147 14.82 -0.44 -12.82
N TYR A 148 14.84 -1.50 -12.00
CA TYR A 148 14.51 -2.86 -12.44
C TYR A 148 13.05 -3.02 -12.85
N ILE A 149 12.10 -2.49 -12.07
CA ILE A 149 10.67 -2.52 -12.43
C ILE A 149 10.44 -1.83 -13.77
N ILE A 150 11.02 -0.63 -13.98
CA ILE A 150 10.90 0.10 -15.25
C ILE A 150 11.52 -0.70 -16.39
N SER A 151 12.70 -1.28 -16.19
CA SER A 151 13.41 -2.06 -17.20
C SER A 151 12.62 -3.31 -17.61
N GLU A 152 12.12 -4.08 -16.66
CA GLU A 152 11.37 -5.31 -16.93
C GLU A 152 9.98 -5.01 -17.52
N LEU A 153 9.30 -3.94 -17.08
CA LEU A 153 8.04 -3.49 -17.71
C LEU A 153 8.24 -3.08 -19.17
N LYS A 154 9.36 -2.41 -19.50
CA LYS A 154 9.68 -2.05 -20.90
C LYS A 154 9.94 -3.26 -21.78
N LYS A 155 10.50 -4.34 -21.22
CA LYS A 155 10.76 -5.59 -21.97
C LYS A 155 9.50 -6.41 -22.22
N ALA A 156 8.52 -6.28 -21.33
CA ALA A 156 7.23 -6.98 -21.42
C ALA A 156 6.17 -6.19 -22.21
N ASN A 157 6.55 -5.10 -22.88
CA ASN A 157 5.66 -4.30 -23.71
C ASN A 157 5.89 -4.62 -25.18
#